data_AF-A0A8T6FWE4-F1
#
_entry.id   AF-A0A8T6FWE4-F1
#
_cell.length_a   1.000
_cell.length_b   1.000
_cell.length_c   1.000
_cell.angle_alpha   90.00
_cell.angle_beta   90.00
_cell.angle_gamma   90.00
#
_symmetry.space_group_name_H-M   'P 1'
#
loop_
_entity.id
_entity.type
_entity.pdbx_description
1 polymer ?
#
loop_
_entity_poly.entity_id
_entity_poly.type
_entity_poly.pdbx_seq_one_letter_code
_entity_poly.pdbx_strand_id
1 'polypeptide(L)'
;MPASPEGKAEGNGQVERVEVPIRWENPDDIPLAYAGQILVRHTKNDFMIRFYQVVDPPGTSDEQPDIIASQGYMSARCVASIAVSAGTMAEFMEVLQDNYQKYLSRYGDQEPESD
;
A
#
# COMPACT_ATOMS: atom_id res chain seq x y z
N MET A 1 -14.34 -6.47 70.07
CA MET A 1 -13.57 -7.33 69.14
C MET A 1 -14.28 -8.68 69.08
N PRO A 2 -14.44 -9.33 67.91
CA PRO A 2 -13.51 -9.43 66.77
C PRO A 2 -13.99 -8.63 65.54
N ALA A 3 -13.17 -8.01 64.68
CA ALA A 3 -11.93 -8.37 63.99
C ALA A 3 -12.11 -9.22 62.71
N SER A 4 -12.18 -8.51 61.57
CA SER A 4 -11.64 -8.84 60.23
C SER A 4 -12.23 -10.01 59.42
N PRO A 5 -12.00 -10.11 58.08
CA PRO A 5 -11.12 -9.27 57.23
C PRO A 5 -11.75 -8.73 55.92
N GLU A 6 -11.27 -7.55 55.53
CA GLU A 6 -11.17 -7.13 54.14
C GLU A 6 -10.23 -8.09 53.40
N GLY A 7 -10.77 -8.89 52.48
CA GLY A 7 -10.00 -9.75 51.60
C GLY A 7 -9.63 -9.00 50.32
N LYS A 8 -8.44 -8.39 50.30
CA LYS A 8 -7.78 -7.91 49.09
C LYS A 8 -7.51 -9.07 48.14
N ALA A 9 -8.06 -9.01 46.94
CA ALA A 9 -7.58 -9.78 45.80
C ALA A 9 -6.86 -8.82 44.84
N GLU A 10 -5.69 -8.33 45.27
CA GLU A 10 -4.73 -7.67 44.37
C GLU A 10 -4.02 -8.77 43.58
N GLY A 11 -4.67 -9.25 42.53
CA GLY A 11 -4.06 -10.12 41.53
C GLY A 11 -3.08 -9.30 40.69
N ASN A 12 -1.82 -9.30 41.10
CA ASN A 12 -0.71 -8.66 40.39
C ASN A 12 -0.40 -9.48 39.12
N GLY A 13 -1.25 -9.33 38.09
CA GLY A 13 -1.04 -9.94 36.78
C GLY A 13 0.13 -9.26 36.07
N GLN A 14 1.34 -9.72 36.34
CA GLN A 14 2.50 -9.38 35.49
C GLN A 14 2.23 -9.96 34.10
N VAL A 15 1.87 -9.08 33.18
CA VAL A 15 1.73 -9.41 31.76
C VAL A 15 3.14 -9.62 31.21
N GLU A 16 3.61 -10.86 31.19
CA GLU A 16 4.84 -11.22 30.48
C GLU A 16 4.65 -10.89 28.99
N ARG A 17 5.42 -9.91 28.50
CA ARG A 17 5.48 -9.59 27.08
C ARG A 17 6.30 -10.67 26.39
N VAL A 18 5.64 -11.56 25.67
CA VAL A 18 6.31 -12.52 24.78
C VAL A 18 6.60 -11.82 23.46
N GLU A 19 7.89 -11.68 23.12
CA GLU A 19 8.30 -11.19 21.81
C GLU A 19 8.21 -12.34 20.80
N VAL A 20 7.26 -12.24 19.87
CA VAL A 20 7.09 -13.23 18.80
C VAL A 20 7.79 -12.70 17.55
N PRO A 21 8.77 -13.44 16.97
CA PRO A 21 9.44 -13.01 15.76
C PRO A 21 8.46 -12.97 14.57
N ILE A 22 8.52 -11.89 13.80
CA ILE A 22 7.72 -11.76 12.57
C ILE A 22 8.44 -12.55 11.47
N ARG A 23 7.77 -13.57 10.94
CA ARG A 23 8.17 -14.25 9.71
C ARG A 23 7.44 -13.62 8.53
N TRP A 24 8.20 -13.10 7.57
CA TRP A 24 7.65 -12.60 6.32
C TRP A 24 7.45 -13.77 5.36
N GLU A 25 6.22 -13.95 4.88
CA GLU A 25 5.87 -14.95 3.88
C GLU A 25 5.35 -14.21 2.65
N ASN A 26 5.91 -14.54 1.48
CA ASN A 26 5.52 -13.98 0.19
C ASN A 26 4.87 -15.11 -0.60
N PRO A 27 3.54 -15.29 -0.51
CA PRO A 27 2.88 -16.36 -1.23
C PRO A 27 2.97 -16.10 -2.74
N ASP A 28 3.17 -17.18 -3.51
CA ASP A 28 3.40 -17.13 -4.96
C ASP A 28 2.14 -16.74 -5.76
N ASP A 29 0.97 -16.72 -5.13
CA ASP A 29 -0.33 -16.43 -5.74
C ASP A 29 -0.76 -14.96 -5.59
N ILE A 30 0.12 -14.08 -5.07
CA ILE A 30 -0.16 -12.64 -5.04
C ILE A 30 -0.19 -12.14 -6.48
N PRO A 31 -1.33 -11.60 -6.95
CA PRO A 31 -1.43 -11.11 -8.31
C PRO A 31 -0.51 -9.91 -8.51
N LEU A 32 0.43 -10.05 -9.44
CA LEU A 32 1.21 -8.92 -9.93
C LEU A 32 0.36 -8.13 -10.93
N ALA A 33 0.06 -6.87 -10.59
CA ALA A 33 -0.63 -5.96 -11.47
C ALA A 33 0.26 -4.77 -11.83
N TYR A 34 0.20 -4.36 -13.10
CA TYR A 34 0.82 -3.11 -13.53
C TYR A 34 -0.09 -1.94 -13.16
N ALA A 35 0.46 -0.93 -12.49
CA ALA A 35 -0.25 0.28 -12.12
C ALA A 35 0.51 1.52 -12.63
N GLY A 36 -0.04 2.15 -13.67
CA GLY A 36 0.53 3.37 -14.24
C GLY A 36 0.09 4.64 -13.52
N GLN A 37 -0.90 4.55 -12.62
CA GLN A 37 -1.46 5.69 -11.92
C GLN A 37 -1.70 5.36 -10.45
N ILE A 38 -1.37 6.31 -9.57
CA ILE A 38 -1.55 6.17 -8.12
C ILE A 38 -2.38 7.35 -7.61
N LEU A 39 -3.46 7.05 -6.88
CA LEU A 39 -4.28 8.03 -6.19
C LEU A 39 -4.15 7.84 -4.68
N VAL A 40 -3.72 8.89 -3.99
CA VAL A 40 -3.65 8.92 -2.53
C VAL A 40 -4.74 9.84 -1.99
N ARG A 41 -5.56 9.31 -1.08
CA ARG A 41 -6.52 10.09 -0.28
C ARG A 41 -6.26 9.82 1.19
N HIS A 42 -6.65 10.73 2.07
CA HIS A 42 -6.50 10.53 3.51
C HIS A 42 -7.78 10.89 4.26
N THR A 43 -7.91 10.29 5.43
CA THR A 43 -8.86 10.68 6.48
C THR A 43 -8.05 11.19 7.68
N LYS A 44 -8.70 11.36 8.83
CA LYS A 44 -8.00 11.75 10.07
C LYS A 44 -6.96 10.72 10.51
N ASN A 45 -7.20 9.43 10.27
CA ASN A 45 -6.41 8.35 10.85
C ASN A 45 -5.66 7.53 9.81
N ASP A 46 -6.07 7.56 8.55
CA ASP A 46 -5.62 6.62 7.53
C ASP A 46 -5.40 7.28 6.17
N PHE A 47 -4.44 6.75 5.44
CA PHE A 47 -4.17 7.02 4.03
C PHE A 47 -4.65 5.84 3.20
N MET A 48 -5.43 6.14 2.15
CA MET A 48 -5.92 5.18 1.17
C MET A 48 -5.13 5.39 -0.13
N ILE A 49 -4.27 4.44 -0.45
CA ILE A 49 -3.45 4.43 -1.66
C ILE A 49 -4.10 3.47 -2.65
N ARG A 50 -4.49 3.97 -3.81
CA ARG A 50 -5.12 3.18 -4.87
C ARG A 50 -4.28 3.19 -6.11
N PHE A 51 -4.09 2.01 -6.67
CA PHE A 51 -3.30 1.74 -7.86
C PHE A 51 -4.25 1.46 -9.01
N TYR A 52 -4.09 2.21 -10.10
CA TYR A 52 -4.96 2.14 -11.26
C TYR A 52 -4.18 1.76 -12.51
N GLN A 53 -4.81 0.92 -13.32
CA GLN A 53 -4.38 0.55 -14.66
C GLN A 53 -5.37 1.15 -15.66
N VAL A 54 -4.88 1.96 -16.60
CA VAL A 54 -5.69 2.40 -17.73
C VAL A 54 -5.99 1.17 -18.58
N VAL A 55 -7.26 0.95 -18.90
CA VAL A 55 -7.70 -0.16 -19.73
C VAL A 55 -8.13 0.42 -21.05
N ASP A 56 -7.55 -0.09 -22.14
CA ASP A 56 -7.97 0.30 -23.47
C ASP A 56 -9.42 -0.13 -23.70
N PRO A 57 -10.27 0.75 -24.27
CA PRO A 57 -11.63 0.39 -24.60
C PRO A 57 -11.65 -0.86 -25.50
N PRO A 58 -12.58 -1.81 -25.29
CA PRO A 58 -12.71 -2.93 -26.20
C PRO A 58 -13.03 -2.42 -27.61
N GLY A 59 -12.15 -2.69 -28.58
CA GLY A 59 -12.29 -2.26 -29.98
C GLY A 59 -11.33 -1.17 -30.44
N THR A 60 -10.48 -0.61 -29.56
CA THR A 60 -9.36 0.25 -29.98
C THR A 60 -8.15 -0.61 -30.32
N SER A 61 -8.11 -1.16 -31.53
CA SER A 61 -6.81 -1.22 -32.23
C SER A 61 -6.32 0.22 -32.40
N ASP A 62 -5.03 0.42 -32.68
CA ASP A 62 -4.40 1.74 -32.93
C ASP A 62 -5.05 2.58 -34.06
N GLU A 63 -6.18 2.16 -34.60
CA GLU A 63 -6.78 2.64 -35.84
C GLU A 63 -8.01 3.55 -35.64
N GLN A 64 -8.48 3.85 -34.41
CA GLN A 64 -9.71 4.65 -34.23
C GLN A 64 -9.64 5.73 -33.12
N PRO A 65 -8.79 6.76 -33.29
CA PRO A 65 -8.71 7.91 -32.39
C PRO A 65 -10.05 8.66 -32.22
N ASP A 66 -10.92 8.60 -33.22
CA ASP A 66 -12.23 9.25 -33.22
C ASP A 66 -13.19 8.69 -32.15
N ILE A 67 -13.07 7.40 -31.80
CA ILE A 67 -13.89 6.76 -30.76
C ILE A 67 -13.48 7.28 -29.37
N ILE A 68 -12.17 7.37 -29.11
CA ILE A 68 -11.65 7.89 -27.84
C ILE A 68 -12.04 9.37 -27.68
N ALA A 69 -11.92 10.15 -28.75
CA ALA A 69 -12.34 11.56 -28.76
C ALA A 69 -13.84 11.71 -28.47
N SER A 70 -14.68 10.79 -28.95
CA SER A 70 -16.14 10.83 -28.72
C SER A 70 -16.55 10.47 -27.28
N GLN A 71 -15.79 9.60 -26.60
CA GLN A 71 -16.07 9.22 -25.21
C GLN A 71 -15.63 10.31 -24.21
N GLY A 72 -14.59 11.08 -24.53
CA GLY A 72 -14.11 12.19 -23.70
C GLY A 72 -13.41 11.78 -22.39
N TYR A 73 -13.28 10.47 -22.12
CA TYR A 73 -12.54 9.95 -20.97
C TYR A 73 -12.02 8.52 -21.24
N MET A 74 -10.89 8.17 -20.61
CA MET A 74 -10.42 6.78 -20.54
C MET A 74 -10.76 6.18 -19.18
N SER A 75 -11.13 4.90 -19.15
CA SER A 75 -11.43 4.20 -17.90
C SER A 75 -10.15 3.64 -17.29
N ALA A 76 -9.94 3.91 -16.01
CA ALA A 76 -8.86 3.31 -15.23
C ALA A 76 -9.45 2.34 -14.19
N ARG A 77 -9.00 1.09 -14.23
CA ARG A 77 -9.41 0.04 -13.29
C ARG A 77 -8.51 0.07 -12.07
N CYS A 78 -9.10 0.08 -10.87
CA CYS A 78 -8.35 -0.08 -9.62
C CYS A 78 -7.87 -1.54 -9.52
N VAL A 79 -6.56 -1.75 -9.47
CA VAL A 79 -5.93 -3.08 -9.40
C VAL A 79 -5.44 -3.44 -8.00
N ALA A 80 -5.15 -2.44 -7.17
CA ALA A 80 -4.83 -2.63 -5.76
C ALA A 80 -5.26 -1.41 -4.94
N SER A 81 -5.61 -1.65 -3.66
CA SER A 81 -5.93 -0.59 -2.70
C SER A 81 -5.33 -0.95 -1.35
N ILE A 82 -4.53 -0.05 -0.79
CA ILE A 82 -3.83 -0.25 0.48
C ILE A 82 -4.26 0.86 1.44
N ALA A 83 -4.60 0.49 2.67
CA ALA A 83 -4.82 1.42 3.76
C ALA A 83 -3.55 1.46 4.63
N VAL A 84 -3.05 2.66 4.90
CA VAL A 84 -1.85 2.88 5.72
C VAL A 84 -2.23 3.80 6.87
N SER A 85 -1.93 3.41 8.11
CA SER A 85 -2.21 4.26 9.26
C SER A 85 -1.38 5.54 9.20
N ALA A 86 -1.90 6.64 9.74
CA ALA A 86 -1.17 7.91 9.81
C ALA A 86 0.14 7.79 10.59
N GLY A 87 0.21 6.89 11.59
CA GLY A 87 1.42 6.64 12.36
C GLY A 87 2.52 5.92 11.59
N THR A 88 2.16 5.15 10.55
CA THR A 88 3.10 4.36 9.73
C THR A 88 3.41 5.04 8.38
N MET A 89 2.63 6.05 7.98
CA MET A 89 2.78 6.67 6.66
C MET A 89 4.15 7.33 6.44
N ALA A 90 4.76 7.89 7.49
CA ALA A 90 6.09 8.48 7.39
C ALA A 90 7.16 7.43 7.04
N GLU A 91 7.17 6.32 7.78
CA GLU A 91 8.06 5.17 7.52
C GLU A 91 7.80 4.57 6.13
N PHE A 92 6.53 4.46 5.74
CA PHE A 92 6.15 4.00 4.39
C PHE A 92 6.79 4.86 3.28
N MET A 93 6.75 6.19 3.42
CA MET A 93 7.39 7.09 2.45
C MET A 93 8.90 6.96 2.44
N GLU A 94 9.53 6.84 3.62
CA GLU A 94 10.98 6.68 3.76
C GLU A 94 11.47 5.43 3.04
N VAL A 95 10.84 4.28 3.30
CA VAL A 95 11.19 3.01 2.65
C VAL A 95 11.07 3.09 1.13
N LEU A 96 9.99 3.70 0.61
CA LEU A 96 9.81 3.88 -0.83
C LEU A 96 10.87 4.82 -1.42
N GLN A 97 11.15 5.93 -0.75
CA GLN A 97 12.12 6.91 -1.21
C GLN A 97 13.53 6.32 -1.27
N ASP A 98 13.94 5.60 -0.23
CA ASP A 98 15.22 4.90 -0.15
C ASP A 98 15.38 3.86 -1.26
N ASN A 99 14.32 3.09 -1.50
CA ASN A 99 14.33 2.11 -2.58
C ASN A 99 14.49 2.77 -3.95
N TYR A 100 13.75 3.86 -4.19
CA TYR A 100 13.86 4.62 -5.44
C TYR A 100 15.24 5.24 -5.64
N GLN A 101 15.88 5.77 -4.58
CA GLN A 101 17.25 6.29 -4.69
C GLN A 101 18.27 5.19 -5.02
N LYS A 102 18.11 3.98 -4.45
CA LYS A 102 18.94 2.82 -4.80
C LYS A 102 18.75 2.40 -6.25
N TYR A 103 17.52 2.46 -6.76
CA TYR A 103 17.23 2.23 -8.18
C TYR A 103 17.95 3.26 -9.06
N LEU A 104 17.79 4.56 -8.78
CA LEU A 104 18.45 5.63 -9.55
C LEU A 104 19.96 5.51 -9.51
N SER A 105 20.55 5.19 -8.36
CA SER A 105 22.01 5.01 -8.24
C SER A 105 22.54 3.83 -9.08
N ARG A 106 21.67 2.86 -9.42
CA ARG A 106 22.04 1.67 -10.17
C ARG A 106 21.72 1.78 -11.67
N TYR A 107 20.69 2.55 -12.04
CA TYR A 107 20.13 2.58 -13.39
C TYR A 107 19.95 4.00 -13.97
N GLY A 108 20.16 5.06 -13.19
CA GLY A 108 19.86 6.44 -13.57
C GLY A 108 20.71 7.02 -14.70
N ASP A 109 21.83 6.39 -15.05
CA ASP A 109 22.68 6.77 -16.18
C ASP A 109 22.35 6.01 -17.48
N GLN A 110 21.40 5.07 -17.45
CA GLN A 110 20.93 4.36 -18.64
C GLN A 110 19.57 4.94 -19.02
N GLU A 111 19.54 5.85 -20.01
CA GLU A 111 18.27 6.17 -20.67
C GLU A 111 17.67 4.86 -21.21
N PRO A 112 16.37 4.59 -21.00
CA PRO A 112 15.76 3.41 -21.58
C PRO A 112 15.79 3.55 -23.10
N GLU A 113 16.61 2.73 -23.77
CA GLU A 113 16.53 2.50 -25.20
C GLU A 113 15.07 2.13 -25.50
N SER A 114 14.39 3.01 -26.23
CA SER A 114 13.03 2.79 -26.70
C SER A 114 13.12 1.81 -27.87
N ASP A 115 12.77 0.55 -27.64
CA ASP A 115 12.47 -0.44 -28.69
C ASP A 115 11.07 -0.20 -29.28
#